data_AF-A0AAP0ECF7-F1
#
_entry.id   AF-A0AAP0ECF7-F1
#
_cell.length_a   1.000
_cell.length_b   1.000
_cell.length_c   1.000
_cell.angle_alpha   90.00
_cell.angle_beta   90.00
_cell.angle_gamma   90.00
#
_symmetry.space_group_name_H-M   'P 1'
#
loop_
_entity.id
_entity.type
_entity.pdbx_description
1 polymer ?
#
loop_
_entity_poly.entity_id
_entity_poly.type
_entity_poly.pdbx_seq_one_letter_code
_entity_poly.pdbx_strand_id
1 'polypeptide(L)' 'MGLLVSTAFNVILVNLSHGSASTFLPLRSAPPSSLHNRLIIAMTNERNIHWVRVKLRVNAPLPSLYPSWDRYVEDCAKG' A
#
# COMPACT_ATOMS: atom_id res chain seq x y z
N MET A 1 -8.59 -6.49 2.66
CA MET A 1 -8.72 -5.08 3.04
C MET A 1 -7.73 -4.18 2.31
N GLY A 2 -6.41 -4.43 2.41
CA GLY A 2 -5.39 -3.52 1.86
C GLY A 2 -5.54 -3.18 0.37
N LEU A 3 -5.82 -4.17 -0.49
CA LEU A 3 -6.05 -3.95 -1.93
C LEU A 3 -7.26 -3.06 -2.25
N LEU A 4 -8.34 -3.17 -1.45
CA LEU A 4 -9.54 -2.36 -1.63
C LEU A 4 -9.26 -0.91 -1.27
N VAL A 5 -8.57 -0.68 -0.15
CA VAL A 5 -8.21 0.66 0.32
C VAL A 5 -7.22 1.33 -0.64
N SER A 6 -6.14 0.64 -1.05
CA SER A 6 -5.16 1.20 -1.99
C SER A 6 -5.82 1.61 -3.30
N THR A 7 -6.75 0.79 -3.81
CA THR A 7 -7.46 1.05 -5.06
C THR A 7 -8.49 2.16 -4.94
N ALA A 8 -9.35 2.12 -3.91
CA ALA A 8 -10.44 3.09 -3.75
C ALA A 8 -9.95 4.53 -3.53
N PHE A 9 -8.80 4.69 -2.87
CA PHE A 9 -8.21 5.99 -2.59
C PHE A 9 -7.04 6.35 -3.51
N ASN A 10 -6.66 5.45 -4.44
CA ASN A 10 -5.48 5.58 -5.30
C ASN A 10 -4.20 5.95 -4.51
N VAL A 11 -3.93 5.18 -3.45
CA VAL A 11 -2.79 5.37 -2.56
C VAL A 11 -1.93 4.10 -2.48
N ILE A 12 -0.65 4.27 -2.16
CA ILE A 12 0.20 3.14 -1.75
C ILE A 12 -0.04 2.92 -0.26
N LEU A 13 -0.62 1.79 0.09
CA LEU A 13 -0.88 1.42 1.48
C LEU A 13 0.19 0.43 1.95
N VAL A 14 0.87 0.76 3.04
CA VAL A 14 1.83 -0.11 3.70
C VAL A 14 1.20 -0.59 4.99
N ASN A 15 1.04 -1.91 5.14
CA ASN A 15 0.65 -2.51 6.40
C ASN A 15 1.89 -3.07 7.11
N LEU A 16 2.12 -2.65 8.35
CA LEU A 16 3.16 -3.11 9.24
C LEU A 16 2.49 -3.75 10.45
N SER A 17 2.05 -5.00 10.35
CA SER A 17 1.39 -5.71 11.46
C SER A 17 2.37 -6.65 12.17
N HIS A 18 2.04 -7.07 13.38
CA HIS A 18 2.85 -8.06 14.09
C HIS A 18 2.88 -9.39 13.31
N GLY A 19 4.07 -9.82 12.88
CA GLY A 19 4.28 -11.04 12.10
C GLY A 19 3.98 -10.93 10.59
N SER A 20 3.54 -9.76 10.09
CA SER A 20 3.36 -9.56 8.65
C SER A 20 3.52 -8.10 8.23
N ALA A 21 4.29 -7.87 7.18
CA ALA A 21 4.43 -6.56 6.56
C ALA A 21 4.17 -6.69 5.06
N SER A 22 3.38 -5.78 4.48
CA SER A 22 3.04 -5.85 3.06
C SER A 22 2.74 -4.47 2.48
N THR A 23 3.12 -4.29 1.22
CA THR A 23 2.79 -3.13 0.41
C THR A 23 1.63 -3.47 -0.51
N PHE A 24 0.61 -2.61 -0.54
CA PHE A 24 -0.56 -2.70 -1.40
C PHE A 24 -0.55 -1.53 -2.37
N LEU A 25 -0.59 -1.85 -3.67
CA LEU A 25 -0.70 -0.87 -4.74
C LEU A 25 -2.16 -0.81 -5.25
N PRO A 26 -2.60 0.30 -5.86
CA PRO A 26 -3.88 0.37 -6.54
C PRO A 26 -3.97 -0.69 -7.65
N LEU A 27 -5.15 -1.26 -7.87
CA LEU A 27 -5.38 -2.28 -8.91
C LEU A 27 -5.89 -1.70 -10.24
N ARG A 28 -6.55 -0.53 -10.21
CA ARG A 28 -7.36 0.00 -11.34
C ARG A 28 -7.17 1.49 -11.58
N SER A 29 -6.07 2.05 -11.10
CA SER A 29 -5.80 3.48 -11.19
C SER A 29 -4.43 3.69 -11.79
N ALA A 30 -4.34 4.61 -12.75
CA ALA A 30 -3.07 4.97 -13.34
C ALA A 30 -2.13 5.50 -12.24
N PRO A 31 -0.88 5.01 -12.19
CA PRO A 31 0.09 5.56 -11.26
C PRO A 31 0.26 7.05 -11.53
N PRO A 32 0.39 7.89 -10.48
CA PRO A 32 0.61 9.31 -10.66
C PRO A 32 1.82 9.54 -11.57
N SER A 33 1.69 10.51 -12.49
CA SER A 33 2.75 10.88 -13.45
C SER A 33 4.03 11.38 -12.78
N SER A 34 3.95 11.81 -11.51
CA SER A 34 5.11 12.15 -10.69
C SER A 34 5.22 11.26 -9.46
N LEU A 35 6.44 10.85 -9.12
CA LEU A 35 6.72 10.11 -7.87
C LEU A 35 6.36 10.93 -6.62
N HIS A 36 6.42 12.26 -6.70
CA HIS A 36 6.09 13.17 -5.60
C HIS A 36 4.60 13.19 -5.24
N ASN A 37 3.73 12.80 -6.18
CA ASN A 37 2.28 12.76 -5.97
C ASN A 37 1.80 11.41 -5.41
N ARG A 38 2.69 10.44 -5.21
CA ARG A 38 2.33 9.14 -4.63
C ARG A 38 2.15 9.27 -3.13
N LEU A 39 0.90 9.30 -2.68
CA LEU A 39 0.59 9.28 -1.26
C LEU A 39 0.85 7.88 -0.69
N ILE A 40 1.86 7.77 0.16
CA ILE A 40 2.15 6.56 0.93
C ILE A 40 1.50 6.69 2.31
N ILE A 41 0.62 5.75 2.64
CA ILE A 41 0.00 5.64 3.96
C ILE A 41 0.51 4.37 4.60
N ALA A 42 1.19 4.49 5.74
CA ALA A 42 1.60 3.35 6.53
C ALA A 42 0.69 3.20 7.74
N MET A 43 0.25 1.97 7.99
CA MET A 43 -0.60 1.59 9.12
C MET A 43 -0.04 0.35 9.81
N THR A 44 -0.24 0.25 11.12
CA THR A 44 0.03 -0.97 11.90
C THR A 44 -1.26 -1.43 12.55
N ASN A 45 -1.43 -2.75 12.63
CA ASN A 45 -2.47 -3.38 13.43
C ASN A 45 -1.85 -3.82 14.76
N GLU A 46 -2.06 -3.01 15.78
CA GLU A 46 -1.52 -3.27 17.11
C GLU A 46 -2.37 -4.32 17.81
N ARG A 47 -1.73 -5.45 18.14
CA ARG A 47 -2.35 -6.61 18.83
C ARG A 47 -3.62 -7.15 18.16
N ASN A 48 -3.79 -6.94 16.85
CA ASN A 48 -4.98 -7.31 16.10
C ASN A 48 -6.30 -6.65 16.56
N ILE A 49 -6.24 -5.54 17.31
CA ILE A 49 -7.44 -4.88 17.86
C ILE A 49 -7.65 -3.45 17.35
N HIS A 50 -6.61 -2.76 16.88
CA HIS A 50 -6.75 -1.39 16.39
C HIS A 50 -5.71 -1.02 15.35
N TRP A 51 -6.11 -0.12 14.44
CA TRP A 51 -5.27 0.40 13.37
C TRP A 51 -4.78 1.80 13.72
N VAL A 52 -3.48 2.02 13.61
CA VAL A 52 -2.89 3.36 13.79
C VAL A 52 -2.06 3.73 12.57
N ARG A 53 -2.11 5.02 12.21
CA ARG A 53 -1.27 5.57 11.14
C ARG A 53 0.15 5.79 11.68
N VAL A 54 1.15 5.35 10.94
CA VAL A 54 2.57 5.55 11.28
C VAL A 54 3.26 6.37 10.21
N LYS A 55 4.35 7.03 10.60
CA LYS A 55 5.20 7.80 9.70
C LYS A 55 6.45 6.99 9.36
N LEU A 56 6.65 6.71 8.08
CA LEU A 56 7.89 6.12 7.60
C LEU A 56 9.01 7.16 7.65
N ARG A 57 10.23 6.71 7.97
CA ARG A 57 11.42 7.55 7.80
C ARG A 57 11.65 7.80 6.30
N VAL A 58 12.28 8.92 5.99
CA VAL A 58 12.73 9.19 4.61
C VAL A 58 13.63 8.05 4.16
N ASN A 59 13.42 7.53 2.95
CA ASN A 59 14.13 6.39 2.37
C ASN A 59 14.00 5.06 3.13
N ALA A 60 13.00 4.91 4.01
CA ALA A 60 12.71 3.61 4.61
C ALA A 60 12.33 2.59 3.53
N PRO A 61 12.87 1.36 3.59
CA PRO A 61 12.51 0.33 2.64
C PRO A 61 11.03 -0.04 2.80
N LEU A 62 10.35 -0.23 1.68
CA LEU A 62 8.98 -0.74 1.68
C LEU A 62 8.99 -2.27 1.84
N PRO A 63 8.02 -2.85 2.57
CA PRO A 63 7.82 -4.29 2.60
C PRO A 63 7.51 -4.86 1.21
N SER A 64 7.57 -6.19 1.09
CA SER A 64 7.22 -6.90 -0.14
C SER A 64 5.81 -6.55 -0.62
N LEU A 65 5.64 -6.53 -1.93
CA LEU A 65 4.34 -6.39 -2.57
C LEU A 65 3.41 -7.52 -2.11
N TYR A 66 2.13 -7.19 -1.92
CA TYR A 66 1.13 -8.20 -1.59
C TYR A 66 1.06 -9.27 -2.68
N PRO A 67 1.23 -10.58 -2.36
CA PRO A 67 1.47 -11.63 -3.35
C PRO A 67 0.43 -11.75 -4.48
N SER A 68 -0.82 -11.36 -4.22
CA SER A 68 -1.89 -11.47 -5.21
C SER A 68 -2.10 -10.21 -6.05
N TRP A 69 -1.27 -9.17 -5.89
CA TRP A 69 -1.45 -7.93 -6.65
C TRP A 69 -1.34 -8.17 -8.16
N ASP A 70 -0.31 -8.89 -8.61
CA ASP A 70 -0.07 -9.18 -10.03
C ASP A 70 -1.22 -9.96 -10.70
N ARG A 71 -2.00 -10.70 -9.90
CA ARG A 71 -3.14 -11.47 -10.38
C ARG A 71 -4.38 -10.60 -10.67
N TYR A 72 -4.54 -9.49 -9.96
CA TYR A 72 -5.77 -8.69 -9.98
C TYR A 72 -5.60 -7.29 -10.57
N VAL A 73 -4.36 -6.90 -10.89
CA VAL A 73 -4.04 -5.59 -11.43
C VAL A 73 -4.51 -5.47 -12.89
N GLU A 74 -5.15 -4.33 -13.20
CA GLU A 74 -5.54 -3.96 -14.56
C GLU A 74 -4.41 -3.23 -15.28
N ASP A 75 -4.40 -3.28 -16.62
CA ASP A 75 -3.30 -2.73 -17.42
C ASP A 75 -3.06 -1.24 -17.18
N CYS A 76 -4.11 -0.47 -16.88
CA CYS A 76 -3.99 0.95 -16.55
C CYS A 76 -3.14 1.21 -15.29
N ALA A 77 -3.07 0.25 -14.36
CA ALA A 77 -2.34 0.36 -13.11
C ALA A 77 -0.92 -0.22 -13.17
N LYS A 78 -0.59 -0.94 -14.25
CA LYS A 78 0.76 -1.41 -14.57
C LYS A 78 1.53 -0.24 -15.20
N GLY A 79 2.08 0.63 -14.36
CA GLY A 79 2.93 1.75 -14.80
C GLY A 79 4.23 1.30 -15.43
#